data_AF-A0A318HDD9-F1
#
_entry.id   AF-A0A318HDD9-F1
#
_cell.length_a   1.000
_cell.length_b   1.000
_cell.length_c   1.000
_cell.angle_alpha   90.00
_cell.angle_beta   90.00
_cell.angle_gamma   90.00
#
_symmetry.space_group_name_H-M   'P 1'
#
loop_
_entity.id
_entity.type
_entity.pdbx_description
1 polymer ?
#
loop_
_entity_poly.entity_id
_entity_poly.type
_entity_poly.pdbx_seq_one_letter_code
_entity_poly.pdbx_strand_id
1 'polypeptide(L)'
;MTTSERIWLEVSYDEQNAAKAAGARWDRTLRSWYAPRPGMTELQPWVGRAPLPDVLDGEDRNFGDGLFVDLIPDSCWFTNVRSCVSQRDWDRLRRMVYRRARDRCEICGAGRDPDVDKWLEAHERWEYNETTQTQRLKRIICLCSFCHEVTHFGLAIVRGHEERALRHLLYVTNWSGRRARRHIDDAFRLWEERSRRDWALELGVLLQAGIAVHEPPDPYERRRIGRW
;
A
#
# COMPACT_ATOMS: atom_id res chain seq x y z
N MET A 1 15.45 35.84 8.23
CA MET A 1 15.96 34.58 8.82
C MET A 1 16.24 33.63 7.68
N THR A 2 17.50 33.32 7.41
CA THR A 2 17.88 32.35 6.38
C THR A 2 17.33 30.99 6.79
N THR A 3 16.37 30.46 6.03
CA THR A 3 15.98 29.06 6.15
C THR A 3 17.23 28.23 5.85
N SER A 4 17.84 27.66 6.87
CA SER A 4 18.95 26.71 6.71
C SER A 4 18.52 25.65 5.71
N GLU A 5 19.23 25.57 4.58
CA GLU A 5 18.90 24.70 3.47
C GLU A 5 19.08 23.24 3.91
N ARG A 6 17.97 22.60 4.27
CA ARG A 6 17.96 21.18 4.66
C ARG A 6 18.10 20.30 3.43
N ILE A 7 18.77 19.16 3.59
CA ILE A 7 18.93 18.14 2.55
C ILE A 7 18.13 16.90 2.94
N TRP A 8 17.32 16.37 2.02
CA TRP A 8 16.51 15.18 2.28
C TRP A 8 17.34 13.90 2.22
N LEU A 9 16.99 12.94 3.09
CA LEU A 9 17.69 11.68 3.23
C LEU A 9 16.73 10.49 3.05
N GLU A 10 17.15 9.51 2.26
CA GLU A 10 16.49 8.22 2.05
C GLU A 10 17.12 7.16 2.94
N VAL A 11 16.78 7.20 4.23
CA VAL A 11 17.25 6.24 5.24
C VAL A 11 16.23 5.09 5.35
N SER A 12 16.70 3.84 5.17
CA SER A 12 15.91 2.63 5.43
C SER A 12 15.66 2.42 6.93
N TYR A 13 14.88 1.41 7.31
CA TYR A 13 14.66 1.11 8.72
C TYR A 13 15.93 0.67 9.46
N ASP A 14 16.74 -0.16 8.83
CA ASP A 14 17.93 -0.75 9.45
C ASP A 14 19.07 0.28 9.60
N GLU A 15 19.04 1.35 8.80
CA GLU A 15 20.06 2.40 8.81
C GLU A 15 19.72 3.59 9.72
N GLN A 16 18.52 3.64 10.32
CA GLN A 16 18.06 4.81 11.09
C GLN A 16 19.00 5.19 12.24
N ASN A 17 19.54 4.19 12.94
CA ASN A 17 20.45 4.42 14.05
C ASN A 17 21.78 5.03 13.57
N ALA A 18 22.31 4.53 12.44
CA ALA A 18 23.54 5.05 11.84
C ALA A 18 23.35 6.49 11.33
N ALA A 19 22.27 6.76 10.58
CA ALA A 19 21.97 8.10 10.10
C ALA A 19 21.76 9.10 11.24
N LYS A 20 21.06 8.68 12.31
CA LYS A 20 20.85 9.52 13.50
C LYS A 20 22.17 9.82 14.23
N ALA A 21 23.06 8.83 14.35
CA ALA A 21 24.40 9.00 14.92
C ALA A 21 25.25 9.97 14.08
N ALA A 22 25.14 9.92 12.75
CA ALA A 22 25.75 10.86 11.81
C ALA A 22 25.10 12.26 11.80
N GLY A 23 24.09 12.50 12.64
CA GLY A 23 23.49 13.83 12.84
C GLY A 23 22.22 14.11 12.05
N ALA A 24 21.65 13.12 11.36
CA ALA A 24 20.34 13.25 10.73
C ALA A 24 19.24 13.62 11.74
N ARG A 25 18.18 14.25 11.24
CA ARG A 25 16.98 14.62 11.98
C ARG A 25 15.74 14.08 11.27
N TRP A 26 14.66 13.88 12.02
CA TRP A 26 13.39 13.37 11.51
C TRP A 26 12.34 14.47 11.47
N ASP A 27 11.82 14.75 10.29
CA ASP A 27 10.65 15.61 10.11
C ASP A 27 9.39 14.79 10.38
N ARG A 28 8.71 15.06 11.51
CA ARG A 28 7.51 14.32 11.92
C ARG A 28 6.31 14.58 11.01
N THR A 29 6.25 15.77 10.40
CA THR A 29 5.15 16.18 9.53
C THR A 29 5.29 15.49 8.18
N LEU A 30 6.47 15.60 7.56
CA LEU A 30 6.74 15.02 6.24
C LEU A 30 7.16 13.55 6.30
N ARG A 31 7.38 13.01 7.51
CA ARG A 31 7.80 11.64 7.79
C ARG A 31 9.07 11.26 7.02
N SER A 32 10.08 12.11 7.11
CA SER A 32 11.30 11.92 6.33
C SER A 32 12.53 12.40 7.08
N TRP A 33 13.64 11.72 6.80
CA TRP A 33 14.95 12.07 7.35
C TRP A 33 15.54 13.25 6.59
N TYR A 34 16.24 14.13 7.30
CA TYR A 34 16.92 15.27 6.69
C TYR A 34 18.22 15.59 7.42
N ALA A 35 19.19 16.13 6.68
CA ALA A 35 20.35 16.82 7.22
C ALA A 35 19.95 18.26 7.58
N PRO A 36 20.18 18.74 8.82
CA PRO A 36 19.75 20.07 9.26
C PRO A 36 20.53 21.22 8.61
N ARG A 37 21.69 20.94 8.00
CA ARG A 37 22.52 21.91 7.28
C ARG A 37 23.34 21.22 6.18
N PRO A 38 23.80 21.96 5.16
CA PRO A 38 24.73 21.45 4.16
C PRO A 38 26.10 21.08 4.75
N GLY A 39 26.88 20.31 3.99
CA GLY A 39 28.28 19.97 4.32
C GLY A 39 28.46 18.88 5.39
N MET A 40 27.40 18.15 5.75
CA MET A 40 27.47 16.98 6.64
C MET A 40 27.87 15.73 5.85
N THR A 41 29.18 15.56 5.60
CA THR A 41 29.73 14.49 4.74
C THR A 41 29.37 13.08 5.17
N GLU A 42 29.27 12.83 6.48
CA GLU A 42 28.84 11.53 7.03
C GLU A 42 27.42 11.12 6.60
N LEU A 43 26.59 12.07 6.16
CA LEU A 43 25.22 11.82 5.70
C LEU A 43 25.13 11.57 4.18
N GLN A 44 26.22 11.72 3.44
CA GLN A 44 26.27 11.55 1.99
C GLN A 44 25.68 10.22 1.50
N PRO A 45 25.86 9.07 2.19
CA PRO A 45 25.28 7.79 1.77
C PRO A 45 23.74 7.78 1.68
N TRP A 46 23.08 8.65 2.44
CA TRP A 46 21.62 8.72 2.49
C TRP A 46 21.04 9.91 1.73
N VAL A 47 21.85 10.82 1.19
CA VAL A 47 21.35 11.95 0.41
C VAL A 47 20.45 11.44 -0.72
N GLY A 48 19.21 11.92 -0.74
CA GLY A 48 18.18 11.36 -1.58
C GLY A 48 17.08 12.35 -1.91
N ARG A 49 15.98 11.83 -2.45
CA ARG A 49 14.89 12.65 -2.98
C ARG A 49 14.03 13.20 -1.86
N ALA A 50 13.33 14.29 -2.17
CA ALA A 50 12.31 14.84 -1.31
C ALA A 50 11.15 13.83 -1.08
N PRO A 51 10.39 14.01 0.03
CA PRO A 51 9.17 13.26 0.27
C PRO A 51 8.19 13.48 -0.89
N LEU A 52 7.42 12.45 -1.26
CA LEU A 52 6.35 12.59 -2.25
C LEU A 52 5.27 13.58 -1.78
N PRO A 53 4.56 14.28 -2.68
CA PRO A 53 3.37 15.05 -2.34
C PRO A 53 2.23 14.16 -1.82
N ASP A 54 1.23 14.73 -1.14
CA ASP A 54 0.05 13.97 -0.65
C ASP A 54 -0.90 13.55 -1.77
N VAL A 55 -0.83 14.20 -2.93
CA VAL A 55 -1.62 13.85 -4.12
C VAL A 55 -0.66 13.33 -5.17
N LEU A 56 -0.94 12.12 -5.67
CA LEU A 56 -0.23 11.57 -6.82
C LEU A 56 -1.04 11.87 -8.07
N ASP A 57 -0.39 12.41 -9.09
CA ASP A 57 -1.04 12.65 -10.38
C ASP A 57 -1.52 11.31 -10.98
N GLY A 58 -2.74 11.30 -11.49
CA GLY A 58 -3.40 10.10 -12.02
C GLY A 58 -4.05 9.19 -10.97
N GLU A 59 -3.82 9.42 -9.67
CA GLU A 59 -4.49 8.67 -8.61
C GLU A 59 -5.96 9.09 -8.47
N ASP A 60 -6.87 8.10 -8.47
CA ASP A 60 -8.28 8.33 -8.18
C ASP A 60 -8.55 8.01 -6.70
N ARG A 61 -8.65 9.08 -5.89
CA ARG A 61 -8.85 8.95 -4.44
C ARG A 61 -10.27 8.53 -4.03
N ASN A 62 -11.23 8.49 -4.95
CA ASN A 62 -12.57 7.98 -4.68
C ASN A 62 -12.74 6.53 -5.19
N PHE A 63 -11.74 6.01 -5.92
CA PHE A 63 -11.78 4.65 -6.41
C PHE A 63 -11.61 3.65 -5.26
N GLY A 64 -12.47 2.62 -5.25
CA GLY A 64 -12.44 1.57 -4.24
C GLY A 64 -12.73 2.09 -2.82
N ASP A 65 -13.62 3.07 -2.70
CA ASP A 65 -14.08 3.62 -1.43
C ASP A 65 -14.94 2.62 -0.63
N GLY A 66 -14.86 2.74 0.70
CA GLY A 66 -15.56 1.88 1.64
C GLY A 66 -14.90 0.52 1.86
N LEU A 67 -15.46 -0.26 2.79
CA LEU A 67 -14.96 -1.60 3.11
C LEU A 67 -15.69 -2.66 2.29
N PHE A 68 -14.93 -3.44 1.54
CA PHE A 68 -15.43 -4.58 0.78
C PHE A 68 -14.33 -5.63 0.59
N VAL A 69 -14.75 -6.87 0.36
CA VAL A 69 -13.87 -7.96 -0.08
C VAL A 69 -13.40 -7.68 -1.51
N ASP A 70 -12.08 -7.61 -1.70
CA ASP A 70 -11.41 -7.27 -2.96
C ASP A 70 -10.30 -8.30 -3.21
N LEU A 71 -10.70 -9.46 -3.73
CA LEU A 71 -9.78 -10.58 -3.95
C LEU A 71 -8.95 -10.32 -5.21
N ILE A 72 -7.64 -10.48 -5.08
CA ILE A 72 -6.69 -10.36 -6.20
C ILE A 72 -6.72 -11.67 -7.01
N PRO A 73 -6.87 -11.64 -8.34
CA PRO A 73 -6.81 -12.84 -9.18
C PRO A 73 -5.48 -13.59 -9.03
N ASP A 74 -5.49 -14.90 -9.21
CA ASP A 74 -4.34 -15.78 -8.95
C ASP A 74 -3.15 -15.48 -9.86
N SER A 75 -3.44 -15.08 -11.10
CA SER A 75 -2.46 -14.62 -12.08
C SER A 75 -1.78 -13.29 -11.69
N CYS A 76 -2.32 -12.58 -10.70
CA CYS A 76 -1.83 -11.31 -10.17
C CYS A 76 -1.24 -11.45 -8.75
N TRP A 77 -1.16 -12.66 -8.20
CA TRP A 77 -0.52 -12.85 -6.90
C TRP A 77 0.97 -12.51 -6.98
N PHE A 78 1.50 -11.94 -5.89
CA PHE A 78 2.88 -11.49 -5.75
C PHE A 78 3.32 -10.34 -6.68
N THR A 79 2.41 -9.77 -7.48
CA THR A 79 2.63 -8.51 -8.22
C THR A 79 1.91 -7.35 -7.56
N ASN A 80 2.44 -6.93 -6.41
CA ASN A 80 2.02 -5.71 -5.75
C ASN A 80 2.98 -4.56 -6.13
N VAL A 81 2.69 -3.33 -5.69
CA VAL A 81 3.56 -2.20 -6.01
C VAL A 81 4.95 -2.41 -5.42
N ARG A 82 5.03 -2.97 -4.20
CA ARG A 82 6.30 -3.25 -3.52
C ARG A 82 7.24 -4.16 -4.32
N SER A 83 6.72 -5.12 -5.09
CA SER A 83 7.56 -5.99 -5.94
C SER A 83 8.06 -5.30 -7.20
N CYS A 84 7.42 -4.19 -7.61
CA CYS A 84 7.72 -3.50 -8.86
C CYS A 84 8.54 -2.21 -8.65
N VAL A 85 8.87 -1.84 -7.42
CA VAL A 85 9.63 -0.62 -7.10
C VAL A 85 10.78 -0.91 -6.14
N SER A 86 11.76 -0.01 -6.09
CA SER A 86 12.84 -0.12 -5.10
C SER A 86 12.29 -0.07 -3.66
N GLN A 87 12.96 -0.71 -2.70
CA GLN A 87 12.56 -0.63 -1.28
C GLN A 87 12.54 0.83 -0.78
N ARG A 88 13.39 1.71 -1.32
CA ARG A 88 13.42 3.14 -0.99
C ARG A 88 12.17 3.86 -1.49
N ASP A 89 11.71 3.57 -2.71
CA ASP A 89 10.49 4.17 -3.24
C ASP A 89 9.21 3.62 -2.60
N TRP A 90 9.19 2.31 -2.27
CA TRP A 90 8.12 1.74 -1.45
C TRP A 90 8.03 2.43 -0.08
N ASP A 91 9.18 2.70 0.54
CA ASP A 91 9.24 3.43 1.81
C ASP A 91 8.72 4.86 1.69
N ARG A 92 9.03 5.57 0.59
CA ARG A 92 8.50 6.91 0.30
C ARG A 92 6.99 6.87 0.10
N LEU A 93 6.48 5.92 -0.68
CA LEU A 93 5.05 5.72 -0.93
C LEU A 93 4.28 5.45 0.36
N ARG A 94 4.66 4.43 1.13
CA ARG A 94 3.92 4.08 2.36
C ARG A 94 3.95 5.21 3.39
N ARG A 95 5.08 5.93 3.54
CA ARG A 95 5.18 7.09 4.45
C ARG A 95 4.27 8.23 4.00
N MET A 96 4.21 8.50 2.70
CA MET A 96 3.28 9.47 2.12
C MET A 96 1.83 9.08 2.39
N VAL A 97 1.44 7.83 2.13
CA VAL A 97 0.07 7.34 2.35
C VAL A 97 -0.33 7.47 3.83
N TYR A 98 0.56 7.08 4.76
CA TYR A 98 0.28 7.21 6.19
C TYR A 98 0.20 8.66 6.66
N ARG A 99 1.04 9.55 6.11
CA ARG A 99 1.01 10.99 6.40
C ARG A 99 -0.31 11.59 5.93
N ARG A 100 -0.68 11.35 4.67
CA ARG A 100 -1.92 11.82 4.04
C ARG A 100 -3.15 11.40 4.83
N ALA A 101 -3.17 10.15 5.28
CA ALA A 101 -4.25 9.59 6.07
C ALA A 101 -4.20 9.99 7.56
N ARG A 102 -3.22 10.81 7.97
CA ARG A 102 -3.02 11.27 9.36
C ARG A 102 -2.95 10.12 10.38
N ASP A 103 -2.30 9.02 10.02
CA ASP A 103 -2.26 7.77 10.81
C ASP A 103 -3.63 7.23 11.21
N ARG A 104 -4.59 7.31 10.29
CA ARG A 104 -5.91 6.70 10.45
C ARG A 104 -6.22 5.88 9.21
N CYS A 105 -6.93 4.77 9.43
CA CYS A 105 -7.53 4.00 8.35
C CYS A 105 -8.49 4.91 7.56
N GLU A 106 -8.32 5.00 6.24
CA GLU A 106 -9.18 5.81 5.36
C GLU A 106 -10.60 5.21 5.24
N ILE A 107 -10.81 3.98 5.69
CA ILE A 107 -12.12 3.31 5.70
C ILE A 107 -12.83 3.49 7.04
N CYS A 108 -12.25 3.00 8.14
CA CYS A 108 -12.93 2.94 9.44
C CYS A 108 -12.48 4.01 10.43
N GLY A 109 -11.51 4.85 10.06
CA GLY A 109 -10.97 5.90 10.92
C GLY A 109 -10.12 5.40 12.10
N ALA A 110 -9.86 4.09 12.24
CA ALA A 110 -9.04 3.58 13.33
C ALA A 110 -7.56 3.93 13.17
N GLY A 111 -6.90 4.25 14.29
CA GLY A 111 -5.44 4.39 14.35
C GLY A 111 -4.74 3.05 14.64
N ARG A 112 -3.42 3.13 14.85
CA ARG A 112 -2.62 2.01 15.38
C ARG A 112 -2.98 1.77 16.85
N ASP A 113 -2.98 0.51 17.24
CA ASP A 113 -3.35 0.06 18.58
C ASP A 113 -2.63 -1.26 18.89
N PRO A 114 -1.46 -1.21 19.56
CA PRO A 114 -0.64 -2.40 19.82
C PRO A 114 -1.31 -3.43 20.73
N ASP A 115 -2.21 -3.00 21.62
CA ASP A 115 -2.85 -3.89 22.60
C ASP A 115 -3.76 -4.93 21.96
N VAL A 116 -4.23 -4.64 20.74
CA VAL A 116 -5.06 -5.55 19.93
C VAL A 116 -4.37 -5.90 18.60
N ASP A 117 -3.05 -5.73 18.53
CA ASP A 117 -2.23 -6.01 17.35
C ASP A 117 -2.79 -5.36 16.08
N LYS A 118 -3.05 -4.04 16.15
CA LYS A 118 -3.59 -3.26 15.04
C LYS A 118 -2.56 -2.28 14.53
N TRP A 119 -2.14 -2.47 13.29
CA TRP A 119 -1.22 -1.57 12.57
C TRP A 119 -1.90 -0.97 11.34
N LEU A 120 -1.17 -0.11 10.63
CA LEU A 120 -1.60 0.50 9.37
C LEU A 120 -0.77 -0.03 8.21
N GLU A 121 -1.42 -0.26 7.09
CA GLU A 121 -0.85 -0.81 5.86
C GLU A 121 -1.25 0.07 4.67
N ALA A 122 -0.34 0.22 3.72
CA ALA A 122 -0.62 0.83 2.43
C ALA A 122 -1.11 -0.28 1.51
N HIS A 123 -2.32 -0.14 0.97
CA HIS A 123 -2.99 -1.16 0.21
C HIS A 123 -3.36 -0.64 -1.18
N GLU A 124 -3.11 -1.43 -2.22
CA GLU A 124 -3.41 -1.07 -3.60
C GLU A 124 -4.87 -1.36 -3.98
N ARG A 125 -5.52 -0.41 -4.65
CA ARG A 125 -6.80 -0.64 -5.35
C ARG A 125 -6.58 -0.72 -6.85
N TRP A 126 -7.15 -1.76 -7.45
CA TRP A 126 -6.94 -2.11 -8.85
C TRP A 126 -8.23 -2.01 -9.67
N GLU A 127 -8.12 -1.41 -10.85
CA GLU A 127 -9.13 -1.54 -11.89
C GLU A 127 -8.72 -2.69 -12.82
N TYR A 128 -9.70 -3.50 -13.22
CA TYR A 128 -9.50 -4.59 -14.17
C TYR A 128 -10.28 -4.28 -15.45
N ASN A 129 -9.57 -4.07 -16.55
CA ASN A 129 -10.15 -3.88 -17.87
C ASN A 129 -10.12 -5.22 -18.64
N GLU A 130 -11.27 -5.86 -18.78
CA GLU A 130 -11.39 -7.17 -19.43
C GLU A 130 -11.12 -7.13 -20.94
N THR A 131 -11.42 -6.01 -21.60
CA THR A 131 -11.19 -5.84 -23.04
C THR A 131 -9.71 -5.78 -23.38
N THR A 132 -8.92 -5.05 -22.56
CA THR A 132 -7.47 -4.91 -22.76
C THR A 132 -6.64 -5.86 -21.90
N GLN A 133 -7.29 -6.68 -21.08
CA GLN A 133 -6.66 -7.58 -20.09
C GLN A 133 -5.61 -6.86 -19.22
N THR A 134 -5.98 -5.68 -18.73
CA THR A 134 -5.08 -4.82 -17.95
C THR A 134 -5.56 -4.68 -16.51
N GLN A 135 -4.64 -4.89 -15.56
CA GLN A 135 -4.80 -4.55 -14.14
C GLN A 135 -4.09 -3.21 -13.88
N ARG A 136 -4.88 -2.16 -13.66
CA ARG A 136 -4.40 -0.79 -13.49
C ARG A 136 -4.41 -0.37 -12.03
N LEU A 137 -3.31 0.19 -11.54
CA LEU A 137 -3.26 0.82 -10.22
C LEU A 137 -4.06 2.11 -10.23
N LYS A 138 -5.11 2.18 -9.43
CA LYS A 138 -5.96 3.38 -9.30
C LYS A 138 -5.67 4.18 -8.05
N ARG A 139 -5.30 3.51 -6.96
CA ARG A 139 -5.12 4.14 -5.64
C ARG A 139 -4.22 3.33 -4.73
N ILE A 140 -3.51 4.01 -3.83
CA ILE A 140 -2.89 3.38 -2.66
C ILE A 140 -3.55 3.95 -1.40
N ILE A 141 -4.32 3.13 -0.69
CA ILE A 141 -5.14 3.54 0.46
C ILE A 141 -4.49 3.11 1.78
N CYS A 142 -4.61 3.92 2.84
CA CYS A 142 -4.18 3.54 4.19
C CYS A 142 -5.28 2.74 4.90
N LEU A 143 -5.02 1.48 5.21
CA LEU A 143 -5.95 0.59 5.93
C LEU A 143 -5.39 0.18 7.29
N CYS A 144 -6.25 -0.03 8.28
CA CYS A 144 -5.85 -0.80 9.47
C CYS A 144 -5.82 -2.30 9.15
N SER A 145 -5.07 -3.08 9.93
CA SER A 145 -4.92 -4.53 9.73
C SER A 145 -6.26 -5.27 9.64
N PHE A 146 -7.30 -4.86 10.37
CA PHE A 146 -8.63 -5.47 10.27
C PHE A 146 -9.38 -5.11 8.98
N CYS A 147 -9.31 -3.86 8.50
CA CYS A 147 -9.89 -3.48 7.20
C CYS A 147 -9.12 -4.15 6.05
N HIS A 148 -7.80 -4.28 6.18
CA HIS A 148 -6.96 -4.97 5.21
C HIS A 148 -7.27 -6.48 5.18
N GLU A 149 -7.50 -7.10 6.33
CA GLU A 149 -7.92 -8.51 6.42
C GLU A 149 -9.28 -8.76 5.76
N VAL A 150 -10.26 -7.85 5.95
CA VAL A 150 -11.56 -7.95 5.25
C VAL A 150 -11.40 -7.81 3.74
N THR A 151 -10.51 -6.92 3.30
CA THR A 151 -10.22 -6.76 1.88
C THR A 151 -9.67 -8.06 1.29
N HIS A 152 -8.70 -8.68 1.97
CA HIS A 152 -8.12 -9.98 1.60
C HIS A 152 -8.85 -11.17 2.24
N PHE A 153 -10.18 -11.23 2.10
CA PHE A 153 -11.00 -12.20 2.83
C PHE A 153 -10.60 -13.66 2.57
N GLY A 154 -10.18 -14.01 1.36
CA GLY A 154 -9.69 -15.35 1.03
C GLY A 154 -8.47 -15.77 1.88
N LEU A 155 -7.53 -14.85 2.09
CA LEU A 155 -6.39 -15.08 2.98
C LEU A 155 -6.83 -15.16 4.45
N ALA A 156 -7.84 -14.40 4.85
CA ALA A 156 -8.43 -14.49 6.19
C ALA A 156 -9.01 -15.88 6.45
N ILE A 157 -9.70 -16.49 5.48
CA ILE A 157 -10.21 -17.88 5.59
C ILE A 157 -9.05 -18.86 5.77
N VAL A 158 -8.03 -18.79 4.91
CA VAL A 158 -6.85 -19.69 4.98
C VAL A 158 -6.16 -19.62 6.35
N ARG A 159 -6.14 -18.43 6.96
CA ARG A 159 -5.56 -18.19 8.30
C ARG A 159 -6.51 -18.52 9.46
N GLY A 160 -7.74 -18.95 9.21
CA GLY A 160 -8.74 -19.21 10.26
C GLY A 160 -9.33 -17.94 10.90
N HIS A 161 -9.26 -16.80 10.21
CA HIS A 161 -9.73 -15.49 10.70
C HIS A 161 -11.07 -15.05 10.09
N GLU A 162 -11.78 -15.94 9.39
CA GLU A 162 -13.03 -15.65 8.69
C GLU A 162 -14.06 -14.92 9.58
N GLU A 163 -14.33 -15.46 10.78
CA GLU A 163 -15.32 -14.86 11.69
C GLU A 163 -14.94 -13.44 12.13
N ARG A 164 -13.64 -13.20 12.33
CA ARG A 164 -13.11 -11.88 12.71
C ARG A 164 -13.29 -10.89 11.57
N ALA A 165 -12.91 -11.29 10.36
CA ALA A 165 -13.08 -10.48 9.16
C ALA A 165 -14.57 -10.16 8.92
N LEU A 166 -15.44 -11.16 8.96
CA LEU A 166 -16.88 -10.95 8.77
C LEU A 166 -17.47 -9.99 9.81
N ARG A 167 -17.10 -10.15 11.08
CA ARG A 167 -17.54 -9.24 12.16
C ARG A 167 -17.08 -7.80 11.92
N HIS A 168 -15.84 -7.62 11.46
CA HIS A 168 -15.32 -6.30 11.15
C HIS A 168 -16.02 -5.68 9.93
N LEU A 169 -16.28 -6.48 8.89
CA LEU A 169 -17.06 -6.05 7.71
C LEU A 169 -18.43 -5.54 8.13
N LEU A 170 -19.16 -6.31 8.95
CA LEU A 170 -20.48 -5.91 9.44
C LEU A 170 -20.42 -4.63 10.28
N TYR A 171 -19.45 -4.52 11.19
CA TYR A 171 -19.27 -3.35 12.05
C TYR A 171 -19.05 -2.06 11.23
N VAL A 172 -18.14 -2.09 10.25
CA VAL A 172 -17.78 -0.90 9.48
C VAL A 172 -18.86 -0.52 8.46
N THR A 173 -19.49 -1.50 7.83
CA THR A 173 -20.46 -1.26 6.74
C THR A 173 -21.90 -1.10 7.22
N ASN A 174 -22.19 -1.50 8.46
CA ASN A 174 -23.54 -1.63 9.01
C ASN A 174 -24.46 -2.51 8.14
N TRP A 175 -23.89 -3.48 7.42
CA TRP A 175 -24.67 -4.40 6.60
C TRP A 175 -25.36 -5.47 7.45
N SER A 176 -26.47 -6.01 6.94
CA SER A 176 -27.02 -7.24 7.49
C SER A 176 -26.10 -8.43 7.19
N GLY A 177 -26.12 -9.45 8.05
CA GLY A 177 -25.37 -10.69 7.81
C GLY A 177 -25.67 -11.33 6.45
N ARG A 178 -26.92 -11.22 5.97
CA ARG A 178 -27.33 -11.71 4.64
C ARG A 178 -26.67 -10.92 3.52
N ARG A 179 -26.59 -9.59 3.63
CA ARG A 179 -25.94 -8.75 2.63
C ARG A 179 -24.43 -9.00 2.59
N ALA A 180 -23.78 -9.07 3.76
CA ALA A 180 -22.35 -9.34 3.85
C ALA A 180 -21.96 -10.70 3.26
N ARG A 181 -22.71 -11.76 3.56
CA ARG A 181 -22.48 -13.08 2.94
C ARG A 181 -22.63 -13.06 1.43
N ARG A 182 -23.70 -12.43 0.92
CA ARG A 182 -23.88 -12.26 -0.53
C ARG A 182 -22.69 -11.53 -1.16
N HIS A 183 -22.23 -10.44 -0.54
CA HIS A 183 -21.06 -9.70 -1.00
C HIS A 183 -19.81 -10.60 -1.08
N ILE A 184 -19.57 -11.41 -0.04
CA ILE A 184 -18.45 -12.36 -0.02
C ILE A 184 -18.60 -13.36 -1.18
N ASP A 185 -19.77 -13.99 -1.32
CA ASP A 185 -20.02 -14.96 -2.39
C ASP A 185 -19.84 -14.34 -3.79
N ASP A 186 -20.31 -13.11 -3.99
CA ASP A 186 -20.16 -12.36 -5.24
C ASP A 186 -18.69 -12.06 -5.54
N ALA A 187 -17.91 -11.67 -4.52
CA ALA A 187 -16.48 -11.41 -4.65
C ALA A 187 -15.67 -12.67 -5.00
N PHE A 188 -16.01 -13.83 -4.43
CA PHE A 188 -15.39 -15.11 -4.80
C PHE A 188 -15.72 -15.51 -6.24
N ARG A 189 -16.96 -15.33 -6.69
CA ARG A 189 -17.31 -15.61 -8.10
C ARG A 189 -16.56 -14.70 -9.08
N LEU A 190 -16.44 -13.42 -8.76
CA LEU A 190 -15.67 -12.48 -9.57
C LEU A 190 -14.17 -12.85 -9.61
N TRP A 191 -13.61 -13.26 -8.46
CA TRP A 191 -12.25 -13.76 -8.38
C TRP A 191 -12.04 -15.01 -9.26
N GLU A 192 -12.92 -16.01 -9.17
CA GLU A 192 -12.85 -17.21 -10.03
C GLU A 192 -12.87 -16.86 -11.52
N GLU A 193 -13.68 -15.88 -11.92
CA GLU A 193 -13.73 -15.44 -13.31
C GLU A 193 -12.42 -14.75 -13.73
N ARG A 194 -11.94 -13.80 -12.92
CA ARG A 194 -10.72 -13.03 -13.25
C ARG A 194 -9.45 -13.88 -13.20
N SER A 195 -9.40 -14.90 -12.35
CA SER A 195 -8.27 -15.84 -12.25
C SER A 195 -8.11 -16.75 -13.48
N ARG A 196 -9.09 -16.77 -14.41
CA ARG A 196 -8.97 -17.48 -15.70
C ARG A 196 -8.15 -16.72 -16.74
N ARG A 197 -7.80 -15.46 -16.48
CA ARG A 197 -7.11 -14.57 -17.42
C ARG A 197 -5.74 -14.18 -16.85
N ASP A 198 -4.80 -13.90 -17.73
CA ASP A 198 -3.56 -13.20 -17.36
C ASP A 198 -3.77 -11.70 -17.51
N TRP A 199 -3.17 -10.93 -16.61
CA TRP A 199 -3.33 -9.48 -16.58
C TRP A 199 -1.98 -8.78 -16.73
N ALA A 200 -1.91 -7.87 -17.69
CA ALA A 200 -0.80 -6.92 -17.79
C ALA A 200 -0.95 -5.84 -16.71
N LEU A 201 0.13 -5.52 -15.99
CA LEU A 201 0.12 -4.46 -15.00
C LEU A 201 0.28 -3.10 -15.66
N GLU A 202 -0.49 -2.12 -15.17
CA GLU A 202 -0.38 -0.73 -15.56
C GLU A 202 -0.20 0.12 -14.29
N LEU A 203 0.98 0.75 -14.18
CA LEU A 203 1.48 1.44 -12.99
C LEU A 203 1.74 2.93 -13.24
N GLY A 204 1.02 3.54 -14.18
CA GLY A 204 1.21 4.91 -14.65
C GLY A 204 1.20 5.96 -13.55
N VAL A 205 0.37 5.78 -12.51
CA VAL A 205 0.35 6.66 -11.32
C VAL A 205 1.74 6.76 -10.65
N LEU A 206 2.50 5.66 -10.63
CA LEU A 206 3.84 5.65 -10.04
C LEU A 206 4.85 6.34 -10.96
N LEU A 207 4.79 6.07 -12.27
CA LEU A 207 5.66 6.69 -13.26
C LEU A 207 5.47 8.21 -13.29
N GLN A 208 4.22 8.68 -13.24
CA GLN A 208 3.87 10.10 -13.17
C GLN A 208 4.36 10.75 -11.87
N ALA A 209 4.39 10.00 -10.76
CA ALA A 209 4.98 10.43 -9.50
C ALA A 209 6.52 10.42 -9.48
N GLY A 210 7.17 10.12 -10.60
CA GLY A 210 8.63 10.04 -10.72
C GLY A 210 9.22 8.82 -10.00
N ILE A 211 8.45 7.75 -9.85
CA ILE A 211 8.88 6.49 -9.25
C ILE A 211 9.24 5.53 -10.37
N ALA A 212 10.49 5.05 -10.35
CA ALA A 212 10.94 4.03 -11.28
C ALA A 212 10.26 2.70 -10.97
N VAL A 213 9.74 2.06 -12.02
CA VAL A 213 9.06 0.77 -11.95
C VAL A 213 9.91 -0.24 -12.71
N HIS A 214 10.19 -1.38 -12.08
CA HIS A 214 10.78 -2.55 -12.72
C HIS A 214 9.67 -3.40 -13.33
N GLU A 215 9.98 -4.07 -14.45
CA GLU A 215 9.02 -4.99 -15.06
C GLU A 215 8.60 -6.05 -14.03
N PRO A 216 7.29 -6.27 -13.85
CA PRO A 216 6.83 -7.36 -13.01
C PRO A 216 7.27 -8.70 -13.61
N PRO A 217 7.48 -9.76 -12.80
CA PRO A 217 7.74 -11.11 -13.30
C PRO A 217 6.70 -11.51 -14.36
N ASP A 218 7.04 -12.37 -15.31
CA ASP A 218 6.07 -12.80 -16.33
C ASP A 218 4.86 -13.54 -15.68
N PRO A 219 3.61 -13.42 -16.20
CA PRO A 219 2.45 -14.10 -15.64
C PRO A 219 2.62 -15.61 -15.39
N TYR A 220 3.41 -16.31 -16.20
CA TYR A 220 3.72 -17.71 -15.98
C TYR A 220 4.55 -17.94 -14.70
N GLU A 221 5.54 -17.08 -14.44
CA GLU A 221 6.34 -17.13 -13.21
C GLU A 221 5.50 -16.77 -11.98
N ARG A 222 4.55 -15.83 -12.10
CA ARG A 222 3.62 -15.44 -11.03
C ARG A 222 2.77 -16.63 -10.55
N ARG A 223 2.19 -17.39 -11.49
CA ARG A 223 1.34 -18.56 -11.19
C ARG A 223 2.10 -19.70 -10.48
N ARG A 224 3.42 -19.78 -10.63
CA ARG A 224 4.25 -20.80 -9.95
C ARG A 224 4.53 -20.45 -8.49
N ILE A 225 4.56 -19.15 -8.14
CA ILE A 225 4.83 -18.68 -6.78
C ILE A 225 3.58 -18.82 -5.90
N GLY A 226 2.38 -18.71 -6.47
CA GLY A 226 1.10 -18.79 -5.74
C GLY A 226 0.52 -20.17 -5.45
N ARG A 227 1.24 -21.25 -5.70
CA ARG A 227 0.78 -22.62 -5.40
C ARG A 227 1.21 -23.15 -4.03
N TRP A 228 1.53 -22.27 -3.08
CA TRP A 228 2.01 -22.62 -1.73
C TRP A 228 1.12 -22.01 -0.65
#